data_AF-A0A848H212-F1
#
_entry.id   AF-A0A848H212-F1
#
_cell.length_a   1.000
_cell.length_b   1.000
_cell.length_c   1.000
_cell.angle_alpha   90.00
_cell.angle_beta   90.00
_cell.angle_gamma   90.00
#
_symmetry.space_group_name_H-M   'P 1'
#
loop_
_entity.id
_entity.type
_entity.pdbx_description
1 polymer ?
#
loop_
_entity_poly.entity_id
_entity_poly.type
_entity_poly.pdbx_seq_one_letter_code
_entity_poly.pdbx_strand_id
1 'polypeptide(L)'
;MKTLFATALAILATTTAAQQVWRCGSSYQQKPCEGGAQIEVSDTRTAADAANARASVQSDLKTAAALEKSRHDAEKNAPKALVIGGVPKEAASAPKQVAQHHKDSKGKKKEPENFTAVAPKK
;
A
#
# COMPACT_ATOMS: atom_id res chain seq x y z
N MET A 1 9.68 -50.65 13.96
CA MET A 1 10.60 -49.88 14.84
C MET A 1 11.49 -48.95 14.01
N LYS A 2 10.93 -47.91 13.37
CA LYS A 2 11.74 -46.94 12.59
C LYS A 2 11.07 -45.57 12.39
N THR A 3 10.04 -45.26 13.18
CA THR A 3 9.23 -44.04 13.05
C THR A 3 9.06 -43.34 14.40
N LEU A 4 10.08 -43.38 15.26
CA LEU A 4 10.06 -42.73 16.58
C LEU A 4 11.14 -41.64 16.76
N PHE A 5 11.95 -41.35 15.73
CA PHE A 5 13.04 -40.36 15.83
C PHE A 5 12.78 -39.04 15.09
N ALA A 6 11.59 -38.84 14.49
CA ALA A 6 11.33 -37.69 13.61
C ALA A 6 10.46 -36.57 14.21
N THR A 7 10.12 -36.64 15.50
CA THR A 7 9.20 -35.68 16.16
C THR A 7 9.77 -35.06 17.44
N ALA A 8 11.09 -34.85 17.49
CA ALA A 8 11.78 -34.25 18.65
C ALA A 8 12.50 -32.92 18.31
N LEU A 9 12.12 -32.26 17.22
CA LEU A 9 12.73 -30.99 16.80
C LEU A 9 11.69 -29.90 16.57
N ALA A 10 10.74 -29.77 17.49
CA ALA A 10 9.79 -28.67 17.49
C ALA A 10 9.48 -28.29 18.94
N ILE A 11 10.40 -27.58 19.59
CA ILE A 11 10.21 -26.53 20.62
C ILE A 11 11.63 -26.00 20.90
N LEU A 12 12.14 -25.10 20.05
CA LEU A 12 13.03 -24.06 20.53
C LEU A 12 12.17 -22.79 20.58
N ALA A 13 11.37 -22.68 21.65
CA ALA A 13 10.88 -21.38 22.05
C ALA A 13 12.11 -20.57 22.46
N THR A 14 12.67 -19.80 21.53
CA THR A 14 13.74 -18.85 21.82
C THR A 14 13.16 -17.80 22.77
N THR A 15 13.43 -17.95 24.06
CA THR A 15 13.38 -16.83 24.99
C THR A 15 14.46 -15.85 24.53
N THR A 16 14.06 -14.79 23.83
CA THR A 16 14.98 -13.70 23.51
C THR A 16 15.34 -13.03 24.83
N ALA A 17 16.42 -13.49 25.47
CA ALA A 17 16.99 -12.81 26.60
C ALA A 17 17.34 -11.38 26.16
N ALA A 18 16.91 -10.39 26.93
CA ALA A 18 17.19 -8.98 26.67
C ALA A 18 18.69 -8.80 26.40
N GLN A 19 19.04 -8.37 25.18
CA GLN A 19 20.44 -8.15 24.84
C GLN A 19 20.94 -6.96 25.65
N GLN A 20 22.00 -7.16 26.42
CA GLN A 20 22.63 -6.07 27.16
C GLN A 20 23.28 -5.11 26.18
N VAL A 21 22.71 -3.91 26.05
CA VAL A 21 23.24 -2.85 25.18
C VAL A 21 23.82 -1.76 26.05
N TRP A 22 25.01 -1.29 25.70
CA TRP A 22 25.74 -0.23 26.39
C TRP A 22 25.77 1.01 25.52
N ARG A 23 25.55 2.18 26.12
CA ARG A 23 25.71 3.45 25.43
C ARG A 23 27.06 4.06 25.77
N CYS A 24 27.93 4.07 24.79
CA CYS A 24 29.29 4.57 24.84
C CYS A 24 29.32 5.94 24.15
N GLY A 25 29.05 6.99 24.92
CA GLY A 25 28.92 8.36 24.40
C GLY A 25 27.74 8.51 23.42
N SER A 26 28.04 8.69 22.13
CA SER A 26 27.06 8.81 21.03
C SER A 26 26.73 7.49 20.32
N SER A 27 27.38 6.38 20.72
CA SER A 27 27.25 5.08 20.06
C SER A 27 26.68 4.01 20.98
N TYR A 28 26.07 2.98 20.40
CA TYR A 28 25.57 1.81 21.12
C TYR A 28 26.44 0.59 20.80
N GLN A 29 26.77 -0.21 21.81
CA GLN A 29 27.65 -1.39 21.73
C GLN A 29 27.02 -2.56 22.48
N GLN A 30 27.25 -3.80 22.04
CA GLN A 30 26.84 -5.00 22.79
C GLN A 30 27.89 -5.45 23.84
N LYS A 31 29.02 -4.73 23.94
CA LYS A 31 30.07 -4.98 24.94
C LYS A 31 30.16 -3.78 25.90
N PRO A 32 30.50 -4.01 27.18
CA PRO A 32 30.77 -2.94 28.12
C PRO A 32 31.90 -2.03 27.62
N CYS A 33 31.79 -0.73 27.89
CA CYS A 33 32.79 0.27 27.55
C CYS A 33 33.07 1.15 28.76
N GLU A 34 34.29 1.69 28.82
CA GLU A 34 34.72 2.54 29.93
C GLU A 34 33.88 3.82 29.98
N GLY A 35 33.24 4.09 31.11
CA GLY A 35 32.29 5.20 31.27
C GLY A 35 30.94 5.03 30.57
N GLY A 36 30.67 3.85 29.98
CA GLY A 36 29.39 3.54 29.37
C GLY A 36 28.30 3.19 30.38
N ALA A 37 27.06 3.59 30.09
CA ALA A 37 25.89 3.18 30.86
C ALA A 37 25.22 1.97 30.20
N GLN A 38 24.88 0.96 30.99
CA GLN A 38 24.03 -0.14 30.54
C GLN A 38 22.61 0.40 30.32
N ILE A 39 22.03 0.06 29.17
CA ILE A 39 20.65 0.39 28.82
C ILE A 39 19.87 -0.91 28.67
N GLU A 40 18.75 -0.98 29.37
CA GLU A 40 17.78 -2.03 29.18
C GLU A 40 16.98 -1.74 27.90
N VAL A 41 17.17 -2.57 26.88
CA VAL A 41 16.40 -2.50 25.64
C VAL A 41 15.31 -3.57 25.73
N SER A 42 14.11 -3.15 26.13
CA SER A 42 12.92 -3.99 26.13
C SER A 42 12.03 -3.64 24.94
N ASP A 43 11.44 -4.66 24.31
CA ASP A 43 10.38 -4.44 23.32
C ASP A 43 9.07 -4.17 24.07
N THR A 44 8.52 -2.96 23.93
CA THR A 44 7.29 -2.56 24.60
C THR A 44 6.03 -3.13 23.94
N ARG A 45 6.17 -3.83 22.81
CA ARG A 45 5.03 -4.40 22.08
C ARG A 45 4.34 -5.47 22.92
N THR A 46 3.05 -5.30 23.12
CA THR A 46 2.23 -6.26 23.85
C THR A 46 1.69 -7.35 22.91
N ALA A 47 1.24 -8.46 23.49
CA ALA A 47 0.53 -9.49 22.74
C ALA A 47 -0.75 -8.96 22.08
N ALA A 48 -1.40 -7.96 22.69
CA ALA A 48 -2.57 -7.29 22.14
C ALA A 48 -2.23 -6.48 20.88
N ASP A 49 -1.10 -5.75 20.87
CA ASP A 49 -0.64 -5.02 19.68
C ASP A 49 -0.35 -5.97 18.52
N ALA A 50 0.29 -7.11 18.82
CA ALA A 50 0.55 -8.14 17.82
C ALA A 50 -0.75 -8.78 17.29
N ALA A 51 -1.77 -8.95 18.14
CA ALA A 51 -3.07 -9.47 17.70
C ALA A 51 -3.80 -8.45 16.80
N ASN A 52 -3.79 -7.17 17.17
CA ASN A 52 -4.40 -6.09 16.39
C ASN A 52 -3.74 -5.96 15.02
N ALA A 53 -2.41 -5.99 14.94
CA ALA A 53 -1.68 -5.95 13.67
C ALA A 53 -2.00 -7.16 12.77
N ARG A 54 -2.16 -8.36 13.35
CA ARG A 54 -2.58 -9.54 12.58
C ARG A 54 -4.01 -9.40 12.07
N ALA A 55 -4.92 -8.86 12.87
CA ALA A 55 -6.30 -8.63 12.47
C ALA A 55 -6.41 -7.64 11.30
N SER A 56 -5.64 -6.54 11.32
CA SER A 56 -5.61 -5.60 10.20
C SER A 56 -5.08 -6.24 8.92
N VAL A 57 -3.97 -6.99 9.01
CA VAL A 57 -3.40 -7.72 7.86
C VAL A 57 -4.41 -8.72 7.29
N GLN A 58 -5.12 -9.46 8.14
CA GLN A 58 -6.15 -10.40 7.66
C GLN A 58 -7.30 -9.69 6.94
N SER A 59 -7.70 -8.50 7.40
CA SER A 59 -8.70 -7.68 6.71
C SER A 59 -8.20 -7.23 5.34
N ASP A 60 -6.95 -6.74 5.27
CA ASP A 60 -6.34 -6.26 4.03
C ASP A 60 -6.21 -7.38 3.00
N LEU A 61 -5.78 -8.58 3.44
CA LEU A 61 -5.70 -9.76 2.57
C LEU A 61 -7.06 -10.16 1.98
N LYS A 62 -8.15 -10.07 2.76
CA LYS A 62 -9.50 -10.34 2.27
C LYS A 62 -9.92 -9.32 1.22
N THR A 63 -9.67 -8.03 1.48
CA THR A 63 -9.98 -6.95 0.55
C THR A 63 -9.18 -7.11 -0.75
N ALA A 64 -7.87 -7.40 -0.64
CA ALA A 64 -7.02 -7.65 -1.79
C ALA A 64 -7.53 -8.81 -2.65
N ALA A 65 -7.84 -9.95 -2.03
CA ALA A 65 -8.39 -11.11 -2.76
C ALA A 65 -9.72 -10.81 -3.46
N ALA A 66 -10.60 -10.01 -2.84
CA ALA A 66 -11.85 -9.57 -3.45
C ALA A 66 -11.61 -8.67 -4.68
N LEU A 67 -10.64 -7.75 -4.60
CA LEU A 67 -10.27 -6.88 -5.71
C LEU A 67 -9.61 -7.65 -6.85
N GLU A 68 -8.73 -8.61 -6.54
CA GLU A 68 -8.13 -9.49 -7.56
C GLU A 68 -9.20 -10.27 -8.31
N LYS A 69 -10.16 -10.85 -7.58
CA LYS A 69 -11.29 -11.55 -8.19
C LYS A 69 -12.12 -10.63 -9.08
N SER A 70 -12.46 -9.44 -8.58
CA SER A 70 -13.19 -8.42 -9.34
C SER A 70 -12.45 -8.03 -10.62
N ARG A 71 -11.13 -7.82 -10.56
CA ARG A 71 -10.29 -7.54 -11.72
C ARG A 71 -10.35 -8.68 -12.74
N HIS A 72 -10.18 -9.92 -12.29
CA HIS A 72 -10.26 -11.08 -13.16
C HIS A 72 -11.63 -11.26 -13.82
N ASP A 73 -12.71 -11.00 -13.09
CA ASP A 73 -14.06 -11.09 -13.64
C ASP A 73 -14.32 -9.95 -14.64
N ALA A 74 -13.82 -8.75 -14.39
CA ALA A 74 -13.87 -7.63 -15.33
C ALA A 74 -13.06 -7.93 -16.60
N GLU A 75 -11.86 -8.49 -16.49
CA GLU A 75 -11.02 -8.89 -17.64
C GLU A 75 -11.67 -9.97 -18.50
N LYS A 76 -12.31 -10.96 -17.88
CA LYS A 76 -13.04 -12.02 -18.60
C LYS A 76 -14.24 -11.48 -19.38
N ASN A 77 -14.94 -10.50 -18.80
CA ASN A 77 -16.13 -9.91 -19.38
C ASN A 77 -15.82 -8.67 -20.25
N ALA A 78 -14.56 -8.22 -20.29
CA ALA A 78 -14.18 -7.08 -21.09
C ALA A 78 -14.31 -7.43 -22.58
N PRO A 79 -14.93 -6.54 -23.39
CA PRO A 79 -14.92 -6.72 -24.83
C PRO A 79 -13.46 -6.72 -25.31
N LYS A 80 -13.09 -7.71 -26.14
CA LYS A 80 -11.76 -7.77 -26.76
C LYS A 80 -11.59 -6.57 -27.69
N ALA A 81 -11.07 -5.47 -27.16
CA ALA A 81 -10.72 -4.30 -27.95
C ALA A 81 -9.45 -4.62 -28.77
N LEU A 82 -9.62 -4.88 -30.06
CA LEU A 82 -8.53 -4.82 -31.03
C LEU A 82 -8.11 -3.36 -31.18
N VAL A 83 -7.12 -2.92 -30.39
CA VAL A 83 -6.48 -1.63 -30.62
C VAL A 83 -5.40 -1.81 -31.68
N ILE A 84 -5.79 -1.68 -32.94
CA ILE A 84 -4.87 -1.40 -34.03
C ILE A 84 -5.10 0.06 -34.43
N GLY A 85 -4.29 0.97 -33.87
CA GLY A 85 -4.09 2.32 -34.40
C GLY A 85 -5.22 3.36 -34.26
N GLY A 86 -6.19 3.19 -33.36
CA GLY A 86 -7.30 4.15 -33.19
C GLY A 86 -7.43 4.68 -31.76
N VAL A 87 -7.40 6.01 -31.61
CA VAL A 87 -7.63 6.75 -30.36
C VAL A 87 -9.00 6.33 -29.78
N PRO A 88 -9.10 5.92 -28.49
CA PRO A 88 -10.35 5.41 -27.95
C PRO A 88 -11.43 6.49 -27.89
N LYS A 89 -12.60 6.19 -28.45
CA LYS A 89 -13.81 7.02 -28.36
C LYS A 89 -14.40 6.88 -26.96
N GLU A 90 -14.48 8.00 -26.27
CA GLU A 90 -15.03 8.19 -24.94
C GLU A 90 -16.35 7.42 -24.72
N ALA A 91 -16.36 6.52 -23.73
CA ALA A 91 -17.55 5.82 -23.31
C ALA A 91 -18.44 6.77 -22.50
N ALA A 92 -19.36 7.46 -23.19
CA ALA A 92 -20.41 8.24 -22.56
C ALA A 92 -21.35 7.31 -21.77
N SER A 93 -21.34 7.43 -20.45
CA SER A 93 -22.42 6.94 -19.60
C SER A 93 -22.68 7.97 -18.50
N ALA A 94 -23.45 9.00 -18.86
CA ALA A 94 -24.15 9.86 -17.92
C ALA A 94 -25.64 9.89 -18.32
N PRO A 95 -26.59 9.78 -17.37
CA PRO A 95 -28.00 9.61 -17.69
C PRO A 95 -28.64 10.87 -18.27
N LYS A 96 -29.57 10.66 -19.21
CA LYS A 96 -30.36 11.67 -19.93
C LYS A 96 -30.98 12.71 -18.99
N GLN A 97 -30.67 13.99 -19.20
CA GLN A 97 -31.54 15.10 -18.82
C GLN A 97 -32.21 15.70 -20.05
N VAL A 98 -33.44 16.14 -19.84
CA VAL A 98 -34.51 16.37 -20.81
C VAL A 98 -34.30 17.67 -21.61
N ALA A 99 -34.82 17.66 -22.84
CA ALA A 99 -34.79 18.66 -23.91
C ALA A 99 -34.90 20.14 -23.49
N GLN A 100 -33.95 20.98 -23.96
CA GLN A 100 -34.04 21.96 -25.08
C GLN A 100 -34.66 23.34 -24.75
N HIS A 101 -33.85 24.40 -24.91
CA HIS A 101 -34.18 25.49 -25.85
C HIS A 101 -32.96 26.34 -26.21
N HIS A 102 -32.77 26.56 -27.51
CA HIS A 102 -31.78 27.46 -28.11
C HIS A 102 -32.13 28.94 -27.90
N LYS A 103 -31.11 29.78 -27.70
CA LYS A 103 -31.03 31.11 -28.31
C LYS A 103 -29.58 31.60 -28.37
N ASP A 104 -29.12 31.85 -29.58
CA ASP A 104 -27.83 32.45 -29.92
C ASP A 104 -27.61 33.81 -29.25
N SER A 105 -26.41 34.00 -28.67
CA SER A 105 -25.84 35.33 -28.48
C SER A 105 -24.31 35.30 -28.60
N LYS A 106 -23.87 35.63 -29.81
CA LYS A 106 -22.76 36.53 -30.16
C LYS A 106 -21.69 36.79 -29.07
N GLY A 107 -20.58 36.04 -29.18
CA GLY A 107 -19.21 36.53 -29.01
C GLY A 107 -18.71 36.85 -27.60
N LYS A 108 -17.97 35.91 -27.00
CA LYS A 108 -16.77 36.19 -26.18
C LYS A 108 -15.75 35.06 -26.34
N LYS A 109 -14.47 35.42 -26.46
CA LYS A 109 -13.33 34.51 -26.64
C LYS A 109 -13.30 33.46 -25.52
N LYS A 110 -13.13 32.18 -25.88
CA LYS A 110 -12.85 31.11 -24.91
C LYS A 110 -11.43 31.29 -24.38
N GLU A 111 -11.32 31.50 -23.08
CA GLU A 111 -10.06 31.38 -22.33
C GLU A 111 -9.69 29.88 -22.27
N PRO A 112 -8.42 29.50 -22.40
CA PRO A 112 -8.05 28.09 -22.37
C PRO A 112 -8.25 27.53 -20.97
N GLU A 113 -9.10 26.50 -20.84
CA GLU A 113 -9.38 25.77 -19.58
C GLU A 113 -8.20 24.89 -19.11
N ASN A 114 -6.97 25.20 -19.55
CA ASN A 114 -5.75 24.53 -19.12
C ASN A 114 -4.62 25.55 -18.90
N PHE A 115 -3.96 25.45 -17.75
CA PHE A 115 -2.79 26.26 -17.42
C PHE A 115 -1.67 25.98 -18.43
N THR A 116 -1.37 26.97 -19.28
CA THR A 116 -0.24 26.91 -20.21
C THR A 116 0.87 27.79 -19.67
N ALA A 117 1.97 27.20 -19.21
CA ALA A 117 3.12 27.97 -18.75
C ALA A 117 3.80 28.66 -19.94
N VAL A 118 3.76 29.99 -19.98
CA VAL A 118 4.46 30.79 -20.98
C VAL A 118 5.81 31.20 -20.42
N ALA A 119 6.90 30.77 -21.07
CA ALA A 119 8.25 31.18 -20.71
C ALA A 119 8.50 32.66 -21.09
N PRO A 120 9.28 33.41 -20.29
CA PRO A 120 9.59 34.81 -20.60
C PRO A 120 10.41 34.91 -21.88
N LYS A 121 10.02 35.83 -22.77
CA LYS A 121 10.85 36.22 -23.91
C LYS A 121 12.08 36.95 -23.38
N LYS A 122 13.26 36.55 -23.86
CA LYS A 122 14.53 37.23 -23.61
C LYS A 122 14.52 38.63 -24.19
#